data_AF-A0A7V1V2F9-F1
#
_entry.id   AF-A0A7V1V2F9-F1
#
_cell.length_a   1.000
_cell.length_b   1.000
_cell.length_c   1.000
_cell.angle_alpha   90.00
_cell.angle_beta   90.00
_cell.angle_gamma   90.00
#
_symmetry.space_group_name_H-M   'P 1'
#
loop_
_entity.id
_entity.type
_entity.pdbx_description
1 polymer ?
#
loop_
_entity_poly.entity_id
_entity_poly.type
_entity_poly.pdbx_seq_one_letter_code
_entity_poly.pdbx_strand_id
1 'polypeptide(L)'
;MWQVRIHAALGSLVVTVGFWLIWKELPVLLVALVGVGVAGLLAYLGPTGGAVWAWATLLLGVECLAWPFVTMVQVRMVTTEPSDQQMGEILTAVLWGLPSGVFWTTLAWGLFKRLKQEPVKRDA
;
A
#
# COMPACT_ATOMS: atom_id res chain seq x y z
N MET A 1 12.15 -9.67 18.93
CA MET A 1 11.18 -8.54 18.90
C MET A 1 11.74 -7.28 18.24
N TRP A 2 12.99 -6.85 18.51
CA TRP A 2 13.59 -5.66 17.88
C TRP A 2 13.62 -5.70 16.34
N GLN A 3 14.01 -6.85 15.76
CA GLN A 3 14.04 -7.05 14.31
C GLN A 3 12.67 -6.81 13.64
N VAL A 4 11.58 -7.33 14.22
CA VAL A 4 10.22 -7.16 13.67
C VAL A 4 9.78 -5.69 13.69
N ARG A 5 10.17 -4.93 14.72
CA ARG A 5 9.86 -3.49 14.82
C ARG A 5 10.54 -2.68 13.71
N ILE A 6 11.79 -3.02 13.36
CA ILE A 6 12.49 -2.39 12.24
C ILE A 6 11.77 -2.69 10.92
N HIS A 7 11.38 -3.95 10.70
CA HIS A 7 10.65 -4.33 9.49
C HIS A 7 9.29 -3.63 9.41
N ALA A 8 8.58 -3.50 10.54
CA ALA A 8 7.30 -2.80 10.59
C ALA A 8 7.46 -1.30 10.31
N ALA A 9 8.50 -0.66 10.84
CA ALA A 9 8.82 0.73 10.54
C ALA A 9 9.14 0.94 9.05
N LEU A 10 9.95 0.06 8.45
CA LEU A 10 10.30 0.12 7.03
C LEU A 10 9.09 -0.14 6.13
N GLY A 11 8.32 -1.19 6.42
CA GLY A 11 7.09 -1.50 5.68
C GLY A 11 6.07 -0.37 5.79
N SER A 12 5.94 0.22 6.98
CA SER A 12 5.09 1.39 7.19
C SER A 12 5.55 2.59 6.39
N LEU A 13 6.86 2.85 6.32
CA LEU A 13 7.40 3.94 5.54
C LEU A 13 7.06 3.77 4.05
N VAL A 14 7.18 2.57 3.51
CA VAL A 14 6.81 2.27 2.12
C VAL A 14 5.33 2.58 1.85
N VAL A 15 4.43 2.07 2.69
CA VAL A 15 2.97 2.30 2.57
C VAL A 15 2.64 3.79 2.74
N THR A 16 3.22 4.44 3.74
CA THR A 16 2.95 5.86 4.04
C THR A 16 3.43 6.78 2.92
N VAL A 17 4.57 6.47 2.30
CA VAL A 17 5.06 7.22 1.13
C VAL A 17 4.14 7.00 -0.07
N GLY A 18 3.69 5.77 -0.32
CA GLY A 18 2.68 5.47 -1.35
C GLY A 18 1.40 6.29 -1.15
N PHE A 19 0.87 6.27 0.06
CA PHE A 19 -0.28 7.08 0.46
C PHE A 19 -0.03 8.59 0.28
N TRP A 20 1.11 9.11 0.70
CA TRP A 20 1.45 10.53 0.53
C TRP A 20 1.38 10.95 -0.94
N LEU A 21 1.98 10.15 -1.83
CA LEU A 21 2.07 10.46 -3.25
C LEU A 21 0.69 10.52 -3.94
N ILE A 22 -0.27 9.71 -3.48
CA ILE A 22 -1.64 9.70 -4.00
C ILE A 22 -2.37 11.00 -3.65
N TRP A 23 -2.21 11.48 -2.42
CA TRP A 23 -3.07 12.54 -1.89
C TRP A 23 -2.49 13.96 -2.01
N LYS A 24 -1.18 14.12 -2.30
CA LYS A 24 -0.38 15.35 -2.57
C LYS A 24 -0.50 16.54 -1.59
N GLU A 25 -1.65 16.80 -0.99
CA GLU A 25 -1.98 17.95 -0.14
C GLU A 25 -2.37 17.57 1.29
N LEU A 26 -2.05 16.37 1.77
CA LEU A 26 -2.36 16.01 3.15
C LEU A 26 -1.44 16.74 4.15
N PRO A 27 -1.99 17.19 5.29
CA PRO A 27 -1.19 17.74 6.38
C PRO A 27 -0.14 16.74 6.86
N VAL A 28 1.10 17.20 7.08
CA VAL A 28 2.22 16.35 7.56
C VAL A 28 1.85 15.58 8.82
N LEU A 29 1.11 16.21 9.74
CA LEU A 29 0.64 15.57 10.97
C LEU A 29 -0.28 14.38 10.68
N LEU A 30 -1.21 14.51 9.74
CA LEU A 30 -2.13 13.43 9.39
C LEU A 30 -1.36 12.26 8.76
N VAL A 31 -0.39 12.54 7.89
CA VAL A 31 0.41 11.49 7.28
C VAL A 31 1.31 10.80 8.32
N ALA A 32 1.85 11.56 9.28
CA ALA A 32 2.57 10.98 10.41
C ALA A 32 1.66 10.05 11.25
N LEU A 33 0.42 10.45 11.52
CA LEU A 33 -0.56 9.61 12.22
C LEU A 33 -0.89 8.34 11.45
N VAL A 34 -1.11 8.44 10.14
CA VAL A 34 -1.32 7.27 9.26
C VAL A 34 -0.11 6.35 9.32
N GLY A 35 1.11 6.89 9.24
CA GLY A 35 2.33 6.09 9.33
C GLY A 35 2.48 5.40 10.69
N VAL A 36 2.20 6.08 11.80
CA VAL A 36 2.22 5.42 13.12
C VAL A 36 1.15 4.32 13.20
N GLY A 37 -0.04 4.56 12.66
CA GLY A 37 -1.13 3.59 12.60
C GLY A 37 -0.76 2.35 11.77
N VAL A 38 -0.20 2.54 10.58
CA VAL A 38 0.25 1.45 9.71
C VAL A 38 1.40 0.67 10.36
N ALA A 39 2.36 1.33 11.00
CA ALA A 39 3.44 0.66 11.72
C ALA A 39 2.89 -0.21 12.87
N GLY A 40 1.90 0.30 13.62
CA GLY A 40 1.21 -0.46 14.65
C GLY A 40 0.45 -1.66 14.09
N LEU A 41 -0.29 -1.47 12.99
CA LEU A 41 -1.04 -2.52 12.31
C LEU A 41 -0.10 -3.62 11.79
N LEU A 42 1.01 -3.25 11.13
CA LEU A 42 2.01 -4.20 10.63
C LEU A 42 2.70 -4.95 11.76
N ALA A 43 2.99 -4.29 12.88
CA ALA A 43 3.55 -4.95 14.06
C ALA A 43 2.54 -5.91 14.72
N TYR A 44 1.24 -5.62 14.64
CA TYR A 44 0.17 -6.48 15.14
C TYR A 44 -0.08 -7.69 14.23
N LEU A 45 -0.14 -7.48 12.91
CA LEU A 45 -0.45 -8.51 11.91
C LEU A 45 0.75 -9.38 11.52
N GLY A 46 1.98 -8.90 11.74
CA GLY A 46 3.22 -9.52 11.28
C GLY A 46 4.08 -10.06 12.43
N PRO A 47 3.86 -11.30 12.91
CA PRO A 47 4.69 -11.90 13.97
C PRO A 47 6.15 -12.16 13.50
N THR A 48 6.39 -12.15 12.18
CA THR A 48 7.72 -12.33 11.56
C THR A 48 7.97 -11.24 10.51
N GLY A 49 9.25 -10.99 10.19
CA GLY A 49 9.62 -10.01 9.16
C GLY A 49 9.01 -10.32 7.79
N GLY A 50 8.90 -11.60 7.42
CA GLY A 50 8.23 -12.02 6.19
C GLY A 50 6.73 -11.71 6.18
N ALA A 51 6.05 -11.89 7.32
CA ALA A 51 4.63 -11.55 7.47
C ALA A 51 4.40 -10.03 7.38
N VAL A 52 5.29 -9.22 7.98
CA VAL A 52 5.24 -7.75 7.85
C VAL A 52 5.31 -7.33 6.38
N TRP A 53 6.24 -7.89 5.60
CA TRP A 53 6.37 -7.54 4.18
C TRP A 53 5.21 -8.06 3.33
N ALA A 54 4.63 -9.21 3.67
CA ALA A 54 3.43 -9.71 3.00
C ALA A 54 2.25 -8.74 3.19
N TRP A 55 2.06 -8.21 4.40
CA TRP A 55 1.05 -7.20 4.67
C TRP A 55 1.38 -5.84 4.04
N ALA A 56 2.62 -5.38 4.12
CA ALA A 56 3.02 -4.09 3.52
C ALA A 56 2.86 -4.08 1.99
N THR A 57 3.23 -5.17 1.32
CA THR A 57 3.04 -5.30 -0.14
C THR A 57 1.55 -5.41 -0.51
N LEU A 58 0.74 -6.05 0.32
CA LEU A 58 -0.72 -6.09 0.12
C LEU A 58 -1.32 -4.68 0.22
N LEU A 59 -0.99 -3.93 1.27
CA LEU A 59 -1.45 -2.56 1.46
C LEU A 59 -1.03 -1.67 0.29
N LEU A 60 0.25 -1.74 -0.12
CA LEU A 60 0.76 -1.00 -1.27
C LEU A 60 -0.01 -1.34 -2.57
N GLY A 61 -0.33 -2.62 -2.78
CA GLY A 61 -1.14 -3.04 -3.92
C GLY A 61 -2.56 -2.47 -3.89
N VAL A 62 -3.20 -2.47 -2.71
CA VAL A 62 -4.52 -1.86 -2.52
C VAL A 62 -4.47 -0.34 -2.74
N GLU A 63 -3.45 0.34 -2.24
CA GLU A 63 -3.24 1.78 -2.48
C GLU A 63 -3.10 2.08 -3.97
N CYS A 64 -2.29 1.30 -4.69
CA CYS A 64 -2.12 1.45 -6.13
C CYS A 64 -3.44 1.25 -6.89
N LEU A 65 -4.25 0.25 -6.50
CA LEU A 65 -5.58 0.02 -7.09
C LEU A 65 -6.57 1.11 -6.74
N ALA A 66 -6.46 1.71 -5.55
CA ALA A 66 -7.33 2.80 -5.10
C ALA A 66 -7.01 4.13 -5.78
N TRP A 67 -5.77 4.34 -6.23
CA TRP A 67 -5.32 5.61 -6.80
C TRP A 67 -6.20 6.14 -7.95
N PRO A 68 -6.55 5.36 -9.00
CA PRO A 68 -7.48 5.81 -10.04
C PRO A 68 -8.83 6.24 -9.52
N PHE A 69 -9.38 5.53 -8.52
CA PHE A 69 -10.67 5.85 -7.93
C PHE A 69 -10.61 7.16 -7.14
N VAL A 70 -9.54 7.35 -6.36
CA VAL A 70 -9.31 8.61 -5.63
C VAL A 70 -9.18 9.77 -6.61
N THR A 71 -8.42 9.62 -7.70
CA THR A 71 -8.28 10.66 -8.72
C THR A 71 -9.61 10.98 -9.40
N MET A 72 -10.41 9.98 -9.77
CA MET A 72 -11.75 10.20 -10.34
C MET A 72 -12.68 10.95 -9.37
N VAL A 73 -12.65 10.58 -8.09
CA VAL A 73 -13.45 11.25 -7.04
C VAL A 73 -12.99 12.70 -6.87
N GLN A 74 -11.68 12.96 -6.81
CA GLN A 74 -11.13 14.31 -6.70
C GLN A 74 -11.55 15.19 -7.89
N VAL A 75 -11.45 14.68 -9.11
CA VAL A 75 -11.87 15.42 -10.31
C VAL A 75 -13.36 15.74 -10.26
N ARG A 76 -14.20 14.77 -9.86
CA ARG A 76 -15.66 14.95 -9.72
C ARG A 76 -16.07 15.93 -8.64
N MET A 77 -15.27 16.10 -7.59
CA MET A 77 -15.53 17.11 -6.55
C MET A 77 -15.32 18.54 -7.05
N VAL A 78 -14.53 18.72 -8.12
CA VAL A 78 -14.16 20.05 -8.64
C VAL A 78 -14.98 20.41 -9.88
N THR A 79 -15.27 19.45 -10.77
CA THR A 79 -16.02 19.71 -12.00
C THR A 79 -16.99 18.58 -12.35
N THR A 80 -18.11 18.93 -12.99
CA THR A 80 -19.10 17.96 -13.50
C THR A 80 -18.57 17.22 -14.74
N GLU A 81 -17.77 17.94 -15.56
CA GLU A 81 -17.14 17.43 -16.78
C GLU A 81 -15.61 17.62 -16.67
N PRO A 82 -14.82 16.55 -16.83
CA PRO A 82 -13.37 16.62 -16.70
C PRO A 82 -12.74 17.36 -17.88
N SER A 83 -11.84 18.31 -17.61
CA SER A 83 -11.00 18.92 -18.65
C SER A 83 -10.00 17.91 -19.22
N ASP A 84 -9.44 18.19 -20.40
CA ASP A 84 -8.42 17.33 -21.03
C ASP A 84 -7.22 17.04 -20.10
N GLN A 85 -6.82 18.03 -19.29
CA GLN A 85 -5.75 17.87 -18.30
C GLN A 85 -6.15 16.86 -17.21
N GLN A 86 -7.34 17.01 -16.64
CA GLN A 86 -7.85 16.11 -15.59
C GLN A 86 -8.08 14.68 -16.13
N MET A 87 -8.53 14.58 -17.39
CA MET A 87 -8.64 13.31 -18.10
C MET A 87 -7.27 12.63 -18.23
N GLY A 88 -6.23 13.39 -18.56
CA GLY A 88 -4.84 12.93 -18.60
C GLY A 88 -4.33 12.45 -17.24
N GLU A 89 -4.69 13.13 -16.15
CA GLU A 89 -4.35 12.72 -14.77
C GLU A 89 -5.04 11.41 -14.38
N ILE A 90 -6.34 11.26 -14.69
CA ILE A 90 -7.06 10.00 -14.47
C ILE A 90 -6.41 8.86 -15.26
N LEU A 91 -6.12 9.08 -16.54
CA LEU A 91 -5.47 8.06 -17.38
C LEU A 91 -4.08 7.68 -16.84
N THR A 92 -3.30 8.66 -16.37
CA THR A 92 -1.99 8.43 -15.75
C THR A 92 -2.14 7.59 -14.48
N ALA A 93 -3.10 7.93 -13.61
CA ALA A 93 -3.37 7.16 -12.41
C ALA A 93 -3.78 5.71 -12.73
N VAL A 94 -4.63 5.50 -13.75
CA VAL A 94 -5.03 4.18 -14.25
C VAL A 94 -3.82 3.39 -14.78
N LEU A 95 -3.00 4.00 -15.64
CA LEU A 95 -1.86 3.36 -16.29
C LEU A 95 -0.79 2.91 -15.30
N TRP A 96 -0.55 3.68 -14.23
CA TRP A 96 0.43 3.32 -13.21
C TRP A 96 -0.16 2.53 -12.05
N GLY A 97 -1.37 2.88 -11.62
CA GLY A 97 -2.05 2.31 -10.46
C GLY A 97 -2.51 0.86 -10.67
N LEU A 98 -3.15 0.55 -11.80
CA LEU A 98 -3.67 -0.81 -12.04
C LEU A 98 -2.56 -1.86 -12.17
N PRO A 99 -1.55 -1.71 -13.06
CA PRO A 99 -0.50 -2.70 -13.20
C PRO A 99 0.32 -2.87 -11.92
N SER A 100 0.66 -1.76 -11.24
CA SER A 100 1.35 -1.78 -9.96
C SER A 100 0.53 -2.49 -8.90
N GLY A 101 -0.77 -2.18 -8.82
CA GLY A 101 -1.69 -2.81 -7.87
C GLY A 101 -1.79 -4.33 -8.05
N VAL A 102 -1.96 -4.78 -9.29
CA VAL A 102 -1.97 -6.23 -9.61
C VAL A 102 -0.63 -6.88 -9.28
N PHE A 103 0.49 -6.22 -9.59
CA PHE A 103 1.82 -6.73 -9.29
C PHE A 103 2.03 -6.92 -7.77
N TRP A 104 1.78 -5.90 -6.97
CA TRP A 104 2.01 -5.94 -5.53
C TRP A 104 1.06 -6.89 -4.80
N THR A 105 -0.21 -6.95 -5.20
CA THR A 105 -1.17 -7.92 -4.64
C THR A 105 -0.78 -9.36 -4.97
N THR A 106 -0.30 -9.63 -6.19
CA THR A 106 0.18 -10.97 -6.59
C THR A 106 1.43 -11.36 -5.80
N LEU A 107 2.37 -10.41 -5.62
CA LEU A 107 3.57 -10.64 -4.82
C LEU A 107 3.22 -10.93 -3.35
N ALA A 108 2.31 -10.16 -2.77
CA ALA A 108 1.81 -10.36 -1.41
C ALA A 108 1.22 -11.76 -1.24
N TRP A 109 0.37 -12.20 -2.19
CA TRP A 109 -0.17 -13.56 -2.20
C TRP A 109 0.92 -14.63 -2.21
N GLY A 110 1.96 -14.45 -3.04
CA GLY A 110 3.12 -15.34 -3.07
C GLY A 110 3.86 -15.43 -1.73
N LEU A 111 4.02 -14.29 -1.04
CA LEU A 111 4.63 -14.23 0.29
C LEU A 111 3.77 -14.95 1.35
N PHE A 112 2.47 -14.69 1.38
CA PHE A 112 1.54 -15.38 2.29
C PHE A 112 1.54 -16.90 2.07
N LYS A 113 1.59 -17.34 0.81
CA LYS A 113 1.67 -18.77 0.48
C LYS A 113 2.94 -19.41 1.04
N ARG A 114 4.09 -18.73 0.93
CA ARG A 114 5.37 -19.23 1.50
C ARG A 114 5.33 -19.32 3.02
N LEU A 115 4.81 -18.30 3.69
CA LEU A 115 4.67 -18.29 5.15
C LEU A 115 3.77 -19.43 5.65
N LYS A 116 2.73 -19.79 4.90
CA LYS A 116 1.86 -20.93 5.22
C LYS A 116 2.54 -22.30 5.01
N GLN A 117 3.59 -22.38 4.20
CA GLN A 117 4.31 -23.62 3.87
C GLN A 117 5.51 -23.91 4.79
N GLU A 118 6.07 -22.90 5.46
CA GLU A 118 7.15 -23.06 6.44
C GLU A 118 6.89 -24.05 7.60
N PRO A 119 5.66 -24.25 8.13
CA PRO A 119 5.46 -25.25 9.19
C PRO A 119 5.58 -26.71 8.74
N VAL A 120 5.46 -27.01 7.44
CA VAL A 120 5.36 -28.42 6.95
C VAL A 120 6.72 -29.06 6.64
N LYS A 121 7.80 -28.27 6.52
CA LYS A 121 9.10 -28.78 6.07
C LYS A 121 10.09 -29.13 7.19
N ARG A 122 9.68 -29.05 8.46
CA ARG A 122 10.58 -29.25 9.61
C ARG A 122 10.67 -30.70 10.11
N ASP A 123 9.83 -31.60 9.57
CA ASP A 123 9.71 -33.00 10.02
C ASP A 123 9.86 -34.04 8.88
N ALA A 124 10.61 -33.72 7.82
CA ALA A 124 10.92 -34.64 6.72
C ALA A 124 12.43 -34.92 6.63
#